data_AF-A0A3C0QDL0-F1
#
_entry.id   AF-A0A3C0QDL0-F1
#
_cell.length_a   1.000
_cell.length_b   1.000
_cell.length_c   1.000
_cell.angle_alpha   90.00
_cell.angle_beta   90.00
_cell.angle_gamma   90.00
#
_symmetry.space_group_name_H-M   'P 1'
#
loop_
_entity.id
_entity.type
_entity.pdbx_description
1 polymer ?
#
loop_
_entity_poly.entity_id
_entity_poly.type
_entity_poly.pdbx_seq_one_letter_code
_entity_poly.pdbx_strand_id
1 'polypeptide(L)'
;MLQQNNPGTEDLCESVPSPPEVIPNWAIREGSEWQRLSEFEILAKAEEVTGLSLELMFEPLPAGVWGVHIVRGKRGRIYVNSALPLLWRRFAVFHETYHLLNHRKGHRFWTHTFESMESFENRADIFAWAALWPEWSEGDYSDWA
;
A
#
# COMPACT_ATOMS: atom_id res chain seq x y z
N MET A 1 -45.02 -1.37 -3.32
CA MET A 1 -43.81 -2.16 -3.02
C MET A 1 -42.67 -1.17 -2.91
N LEU A 2 -42.07 -1.04 -1.73
CA LEU A 2 -40.97 -0.11 -1.47
C LEU A 2 -39.70 -0.68 -2.08
N GLN A 3 -39.16 0.01 -3.07
CA GLN A 3 -37.86 -0.27 -3.65
C GLN A 3 -36.82 0.13 -2.58
N GLN A 4 -36.12 -0.86 -2.04
CA GLN A 4 -35.04 -0.64 -1.09
C GLN A 4 -33.85 -0.04 -1.86
N ASN A 5 -33.57 1.24 -1.63
CA ASN A 5 -32.29 1.83 -2.00
C ASN A 5 -31.23 1.23 -1.08
N ASN A 6 -30.33 0.44 -1.66
CA ASN A 6 -29.16 -0.11 -0.98
C ASN A 6 -28.09 1.01 -0.87
N PRO A 7 -27.78 1.55 0.32
CA PRO A 7 -26.83 2.65 0.46
C PRO A 7 -25.43 2.06 0.77
N GLY A 8 -24.88 1.27 -0.16
CA GLY A 8 -23.77 0.37 0.17
C GLY A 8 -22.52 0.44 -0.69
N THR A 9 -22.45 1.29 -1.72
CA THR A 9 -21.36 1.15 -2.71
C THR A 9 -20.81 2.45 -3.27
N GLU A 10 -21.28 3.63 -2.83
CA GLU A 10 -20.94 4.90 -3.50
C GLU A 10 -19.82 5.71 -2.80
N ASP A 11 -19.37 5.37 -1.59
CA ASP A 11 -18.43 6.23 -0.82
C ASP A 11 -16.95 5.80 -0.83
N LEU A 12 -16.57 4.69 -1.48
CA LEU A 12 -15.16 4.29 -1.56
C LEU A 12 -14.43 4.89 -2.78
N CYS A 13 -15.16 5.41 -3.76
CA CYS A 13 -14.56 5.80 -5.04
C CYS A 13 -13.90 7.20 -5.01
N GLU A 14 -14.35 8.10 -4.13
CA GLU A 14 -13.89 9.50 -4.13
C GLU A 14 -12.50 9.72 -3.51
N SER A 15 -11.98 8.78 -2.70
CA SER A 15 -10.72 8.99 -1.98
C SER A 15 -9.48 8.48 -2.72
N VAL A 16 -9.64 7.92 -3.91
CA VAL A 16 -8.66 6.99 -4.48
C VAL A 16 -7.68 7.72 -5.42
N PRO A 17 -6.35 7.67 -5.17
CA PRO A 17 -5.39 8.43 -5.96
C PRO A 17 -5.35 7.87 -7.39
N SER A 18 -5.47 8.73 -8.39
CA SER A 18 -5.22 8.31 -9.78
C SER A 18 -3.74 8.00 -9.98
N PRO A 19 -3.38 7.09 -10.90
CA PRO A 19 -1.99 6.90 -11.29
C PRO A 19 -1.39 8.24 -11.74
N PRO A 20 -0.16 8.58 -11.32
CA PRO A 20 0.47 9.83 -11.71
C PRO A 20 0.73 9.85 -13.21
N GLU A 21 0.62 11.02 -13.85
CA GLU A 21 0.93 11.18 -15.28
C GLU A 21 2.38 10.79 -15.60
N VAL A 22 3.29 11.04 -14.65
CA VAL A 22 4.70 10.69 -14.74
C VAL A 22 5.17 10.12 -13.40
N ILE A 23 5.68 8.90 -13.41
CA ILE A 23 6.37 8.32 -12.26
C ILE A 23 7.80 8.88 -12.22
N PRO A 24 8.23 9.51 -11.12
CA PRO A 24 9.57 10.05 -11.02
C PRO A 24 10.64 8.94 -11.00
N ASN A 25 11.82 9.24 -11.55
CA ASN A 25 12.91 8.27 -11.73
C ASN A 25 13.35 7.55 -10.44
N TRP A 26 13.25 8.20 -9.28
CA TRP A 26 13.59 7.56 -8.01
C TRP A 26 12.62 6.41 -7.70
N ALA A 27 11.33 6.61 -7.95
CA ALA A 27 10.29 5.63 -7.69
C ALA A 27 10.32 4.51 -8.70
N ILE A 28 10.64 4.80 -9.97
CA ILE A 28 10.88 3.74 -10.98
C ILE A 28 12.02 2.84 -10.51
N ARG A 29 13.15 3.42 -10.11
CA ARG A 29 14.31 2.64 -9.67
C ARG A 29 13.96 1.79 -8.44
N GLU A 30 13.38 2.39 -7.41
CA GLU A 30 13.02 1.68 -6.18
C GLU A 30 11.92 0.65 -6.39
N GLY A 31 10.82 1.03 -7.06
CA GLY A 31 9.65 0.20 -7.32
C GLY A 31 9.91 -0.94 -8.31
N SER A 32 10.85 -0.78 -9.25
CA SER A 32 11.16 -1.82 -10.24
C SER A 32 11.54 -3.15 -9.61
N GLU A 33 12.16 -3.13 -8.43
CA GLU A 33 12.55 -4.36 -7.74
C GLU A 33 11.41 -5.04 -6.96
N TRP A 34 10.20 -4.46 -6.97
CA TRP A 34 9.00 -4.96 -6.30
C TRP A 34 7.91 -5.40 -7.29
N GLN A 35 8.09 -5.07 -8.57
CA GLN A 35 7.16 -5.39 -9.63
C GLN A 35 6.97 -6.91 -9.76
N ARG A 36 5.72 -7.33 -9.96
CA ARG A 36 5.34 -8.73 -10.20
C ARG A 36 5.74 -9.74 -9.11
N LEU A 37 6.12 -9.28 -7.92
CA LEU A 37 6.41 -10.16 -6.79
C LEU A 37 5.12 -10.70 -6.18
N SER A 38 5.03 -12.00 -5.90
CA SER A 38 3.93 -12.53 -5.09
C SER A 38 3.88 -11.88 -3.70
N GLU A 39 2.74 -11.99 -3.00
CA GLU A 39 2.63 -11.49 -1.62
C GLU A 39 3.72 -12.06 -0.70
N PHE A 40 4.04 -13.36 -0.88
CA PHE A 40 5.13 -14.00 -0.16
C PHE A 40 6.49 -13.36 -0.46
N GLU A 41 6.81 -13.12 -1.74
CA GLU A 41 8.08 -12.50 -2.14
C GLU A 41 8.20 -11.05 -1.66
N ILE A 42 7.10 -10.28 -1.68
CA ILE A 42 7.05 -8.94 -1.11
C ILE A 42 7.40 -8.99 0.38
N LEU A 43 6.75 -9.87 1.14
CA LEU A 43 7.01 -10.01 2.57
C LEU A 43 8.45 -10.44 2.83
N ALA A 44 8.93 -11.49 2.17
CA ALA A 44 10.29 -12.01 2.35
C ALA A 44 11.35 -10.92 2.07
N LYS A 45 11.17 -10.15 1.00
CA LYS A 45 12.06 -9.03 0.67
C LYS A 45 11.99 -7.92 1.72
N ALA A 46 10.79 -7.56 2.18
CA ALA A 46 10.63 -6.55 3.22
C ALA A 46 11.23 -7.01 4.56
N GLU A 47 11.10 -8.29 4.92
CA GLU A 47 11.75 -8.89 6.09
C GLU A 47 13.28 -8.81 6.00
N GLU A 48 13.85 -9.13 4.83
CA GLU A 48 15.30 -9.02 4.60
C GLU A 48 15.82 -7.59 4.81
N VAL A 49 15.13 -6.59 4.27
CA VAL A 49 15.54 -5.18 4.36
C VAL A 49 15.35 -4.59 5.76
N THR A 50 14.25 -4.94 6.43
CA THR A 50 13.87 -4.35 7.72
C THR A 50 14.42 -5.12 8.92
N GLY A 51 14.70 -6.41 8.77
CA GLY A 51 15.01 -7.33 9.86
C GLY A 51 13.81 -7.68 10.76
N LEU A 52 12.59 -7.33 10.33
CA LEU A 52 11.33 -7.73 10.98
C LEU A 52 10.91 -9.11 10.50
N SER A 53 10.04 -9.77 11.27
CA SER A 53 9.19 -10.86 10.81
C SER A 53 7.81 -10.28 10.51
N LEU A 54 7.32 -10.45 9.29
CA LEU A 54 6.14 -9.79 8.75
C LEU A 54 5.02 -10.79 8.46
N GLU A 55 3.79 -10.36 8.74
CA GLU A 55 2.56 -11.05 8.35
C GLU A 55 1.68 -10.11 7.54
N LEU A 56 1.04 -10.61 6.48
CA LEU A 56 0.02 -9.90 5.72
C LEU A 56 -1.37 -10.47 6.06
N MET A 57 -2.33 -9.59 6.34
CA MET A 57 -3.70 -9.96 6.65
C MET A 57 -4.68 -9.11 5.84
N PHE A 58 -5.70 -9.75 5.27
CA PHE A 58 -6.82 -9.09 4.61
C PHE A 58 -8.05 -9.15 5.51
N GLU A 59 -8.42 -8.03 6.10
CA GLU A 59 -9.47 -7.95 7.11
C GLU A 59 -10.42 -6.78 6.79
N PRO A 60 -11.70 -6.82 7.19
CA PRO A 60 -12.59 -5.68 7.05
C PRO A 60 -12.08 -4.53 7.95
N LEU A 61 -11.71 -3.41 7.34
CA LEU A 61 -11.27 -2.20 8.03
C LEU A 61 -12.34 -1.08 7.92
N PRO A 62 -12.29 -0.05 8.78
CA PRO A 62 -13.19 1.09 8.68
C PRO A 62 -13.19 1.73 7.29
N ALA A 63 -14.33 2.32 6.91
CA ALA A 63 -14.44 3.06 5.65
C ALA A 63 -13.38 4.17 5.57
N GLY A 64 -12.77 4.32 4.38
CA GLY A 64 -11.67 5.27 4.14
C GLY A 64 -10.29 4.80 4.58
N VAL A 65 -10.15 3.62 5.20
CA VAL A 65 -8.85 3.03 5.53
C VAL A 65 -8.48 1.98 4.49
N TRP A 66 -7.34 2.16 3.80
CA TRP A 66 -6.88 1.18 2.81
C TRP A 66 -6.04 0.08 3.44
N GLY A 67 -5.17 0.46 4.38
CA GLY A 67 -4.31 -0.44 5.11
C GLY A 67 -3.75 0.23 6.36
N VAL A 68 -3.05 -0.57 7.15
CA VAL A 68 -2.25 -0.11 8.27
C VAL A 68 -1.16 -1.13 8.57
N HIS A 69 0.06 -0.68 8.80
CA HIS A 69 1.11 -1.50 9.37
C HIS A 69 1.23 -1.29 10.89
N ILE A 70 1.50 -2.37 11.62
CA ILE A 70 1.73 -2.35 13.07
C ILE A 70 3.03 -3.07 13.35
N VAL A 71 3.96 -2.41 14.06
CA VAL A 71 5.24 -3.02 14.47
C VAL A 71 5.33 -3.09 15.99
N ARG A 72 5.66 -4.27 16.52
CA ARG A 72 5.92 -4.53 17.94
C ARG A 72 7.18 -5.37 18.10
N GLY A 73 8.26 -4.76 18.59
CA GLY A 73 9.56 -5.43 18.72
C GLY A 73 10.09 -5.83 17.34
N LYS A 74 10.33 -7.13 17.13
CA LYS A 74 10.80 -7.69 15.84
C LYS A 74 9.67 -8.20 14.94
N ARG A 75 8.41 -8.00 15.31
CA ARG A 75 7.26 -8.46 14.52
C ARG A 75 6.55 -7.26 13.93
N GLY A 76 6.30 -7.30 12.64
CA GLY A 76 5.44 -6.36 11.92
C GLY A 76 4.24 -7.10 11.33
N ARG A 77 3.15 -6.38 11.13
CA ARG A 77 1.98 -6.91 10.46
C ARG A 77 1.38 -5.83 9.58
N ILE A 78 1.06 -6.18 8.33
CA ILE A 78 0.34 -5.34 7.39
C ILE A 78 -1.10 -5.82 7.36
N TYR A 79 -2.03 -4.92 7.67
CA TYR A 79 -3.45 -5.14 7.47
C TYR A 79 -3.88 -4.39 6.23
N VAL A 80 -4.57 -5.06 5.32
CA VAL A 80 -5.18 -4.46 4.13
C VAL A 80 -6.68 -4.64 4.20
N ASN A 81 -7.42 -3.59 3.84
CA ASN A 81 -8.87 -3.62 3.85
C ASN A 81 -9.40 -4.60 2.80
N SER A 82 -10.00 -5.70 3.25
CA SER A 82 -10.54 -6.74 2.37
C SER A 82 -11.76 -6.25 1.58
N ALA A 83 -12.37 -5.11 1.92
CA ALA A 83 -13.47 -4.53 1.15
C ALA A 83 -12.99 -3.82 -0.14
N LEU A 84 -11.70 -3.57 -0.30
CA LEU A 84 -11.14 -2.93 -1.50
C LEU A 84 -11.17 -3.85 -2.73
N PRO A 85 -11.28 -3.29 -3.95
CA PRO A 85 -10.99 -4.03 -5.19
C PRO A 85 -9.56 -4.61 -5.19
N LEU A 86 -9.32 -5.69 -5.93
CA LEU A 86 -8.03 -6.41 -5.92
C LEU A 86 -6.83 -5.50 -6.21
N LEU A 87 -6.94 -4.63 -7.23
CA LEU A 87 -5.92 -3.62 -7.54
C LEU A 87 -5.61 -2.71 -6.35
N TRP A 88 -6.63 -2.29 -5.61
CA TRP A 88 -6.48 -1.40 -4.47
C TRP A 88 -5.91 -2.10 -3.24
N ARG A 89 -6.23 -3.39 -3.06
CA ARG A 89 -5.56 -4.20 -2.05
C ARG A 89 -4.07 -4.28 -2.36
N ARG A 90 -3.72 -4.55 -3.62
CA ARG A 90 -2.34 -4.63 -4.08
C ARG A 90 -1.59 -3.30 -3.91
N PHE A 91 -2.21 -2.19 -4.29
CA PHE A 91 -1.70 -0.85 -4.04
C PHE A 91 -1.44 -0.62 -2.54
N ALA A 92 -2.40 -0.95 -1.68
CA ALA A 92 -2.28 -0.79 -0.23
C ALA A 92 -1.13 -1.62 0.35
N VAL A 93 -0.89 -2.84 -0.15
CA VAL A 93 0.28 -3.66 0.25
C VAL A 93 1.57 -2.89 0.00
N PHE A 94 1.75 -2.32 -1.20
CA PHE A 94 2.98 -1.58 -1.51
C PHE A 94 3.09 -0.26 -0.75
N HIS A 95 1.98 0.45 -0.57
CA HIS A 95 1.92 1.68 0.24
C HIS A 95 2.39 1.40 1.68
N GLU A 96 1.82 0.40 2.35
CA GLU A 96 2.23 0.02 3.72
C GLU A 96 3.64 -0.56 3.78
N THR A 97 4.08 -1.26 2.72
CA THR A 97 5.46 -1.74 2.61
C THR A 97 6.44 -0.58 2.55
N TYR A 98 6.14 0.47 1.78
CA TYR A 98 6.97 1.69 1.74
C TYR A 98 7.14 2.29 3.13
N HIS A 99 6.04 2.37 3.89
CA HIS A 99 6.07 2.83 5.27
C HIS A 99 7.01 1.96 6.11
N LEU A 100 6.90 0.64 6.07
CA LEU A 100 7.79 -0.26 6.83
C LEU A 100 9.28 -0.07 6.49
N LEU A 101 9.60 0.11 5.20
CA LEU A 101 10.98 0.26 4.73
C LEU A 101 11.61 1.59 5.20
N ASN A 102 10.81 2.65 5.23
CA ASN A 102 11.30 4.02 5.46
C ASN A 102 11.05 4.50 6.89
N HIS A 103 10.14 3.88 7.63
CA HIS A 103 9.77 4.28 8.99
C HIS A 103 10.59 3.56 10.07
N ARG A 104 11.94 3.66 10.01
CA ARG A 104 12.84 2.99 10.97
C ARG A 104 12.90 3.64 12.37
N LYS A 105 12.30 4.82 12.61
CA LYS A 105 12.46 5.57 13.89
C LYS A 105 11.22 6.30 14.43
N GLY A 106 10.04 6.06 13.87
CA GLY A 106 8.79 6.66 14.37
C GLY A 106 8.70 8.18 14.21
N HIS A 107 7.53 8.73 14.51
CA HIS A 107 7.15 10.15 14.44
C HIS A 107 8.17 11.14 15.07
N ARG A 108 9.03 10.67 15.99
CA ARG A 108 10.09 11.45 16.66
C ARG A 108 11.29 11.78 15.76
N PHE A 109 11.58 10.98 14.75
CA PHE A 109 12.65 11.30 13.80
C PHE A 109 12.18 12.38 12.81
N TRP A 110 10.90 12.36 12.46
CA TRP A 110 10.28 13.24 11.47
C TRP A 110 9.95 14.64 11.99
N THR A 111 9.81 14.82 13.31
CA THR A 111 9.81 16.17 13.91
C THR A 111 11.14 16.92 13.72
N HIS A 112 12.21 16.24 13.25
CA HIS A 112 13.53 16.83 13.01
C HIS A 112 13.97 16.83 11.54
N THR A 113 13.21 16.21 10.62
CA THR A 113 13.42 16.33 9.18
C THR A 113 12.33 17.24 8.60
N PHE A 114 12.69 18.11 7.65
CA PHE A 114 11.77 19.08 7.03
C PHE A 114 10.70 18.44 6.11
N GLU A 115 10.51 17.11 6.16
CA GLU A 115 9.52 16.41 5.33
C GLU A 115 8.15 16.44 6.05
N SER A 116 7.12 16.96 5.37
CA SER A 116 5.75 16.97 5.88
C SER A 116 5.12 15.57 5.79
N MET A 117 4.13 15.28 6.65
CA MET A 117 3.37 14.02 6.59
C MET A 117 2.73 13.82 5.21
N GLU A 118 2.18 14.88 4.62
CA GLU A 118 1.63 14.87 3.25
C GLU A 118 2.66 14.48 2.19
N SER A 119 3.91 14.95 2.33
CA SER A 119 5.00 14.55 1.43
C SER A 119 5.39 13.08 1.59
N PHE A 120 5.21 12.50 2.78
CA PHE A 120 5.56 11.11 3.06
C PHE A 120 4.51 10.15 2.51
N GLU A 121 3.23 10.43 2.75
CA GLU A 121 2.11 9.68 2.16
C GLU A 121 2.17 9.72 0.62
N ASN A 122 2.43 10.90 0.04
CA ASN A 122 2.58 11.02 -1.41
C ASN A 122 3.76 10.19 -1.96
N ARG A 123 4.86 10.05 -1.20
CA ARG A 123 5.97 9.17 -1.62
C ARG A 123 5.58 7.70 -1.54
N ALA A 124 4.81 7.30 -0.53
CA ALA A 124 4.27 5.95 -0.44
C ALA A 124 3.34 5.64 -1.63
N ASP A 125 2.46 6.58 -2.00
CA ASP A 125 1.57 6.44 -3.15
C ASP A 125 2.34 6.33 -4.48
N ILE A 126 3.34 7.20 -4.69
CA ILE A 126 4.17 7.17 -5.89
C ILE A 126 4.96 5.87 -5.98
N PHE A 127 5.52 5.38 -4.86
CA PHE A 127 6.20 4.09 -4.81
C PHE A 127 5.25 2.95 -5.13
N ALA A 128 4.05 2.94 -4.54
CA ALA A 128 3.04 1.92 -4.79
C ALA A 128 2.64 1.88 -6.26
N TRP A 129 2.44 3.03 -6.89
CA TRP A 129 2.19 3.11 -8.33
C TRP A 129 3.36 2.60 -9.17
N ALA A 130 4.61 2.87 -8.78
CA ALA A 130 5.78 2.36 -9.50
C ALA A 130 5.94 0.84 -9.40
N ALA A 131 5.65 0.27 -8.24
CA ALA A 131 5.67 -1.18 -8.01
C ALA A 131 4.51 -1.89 -8.74
N LEU A 132 3.37 -1.23 -8.87
CA LEU A 132 2.15 -1.77 -9.50
C LEU A 132 2.06 -1.51 -11.01
N TRP A 133 2.96 -0.69 -11.56
CA TRP A 133 2.81 -0.14 -12.91
C TRP A 133 2.62 -1.19 -14.00
N PRO A 134 3.42 -2.27 -14.06
CA PRO A 134 3.24 -3.31 -15.09
C PRO A 134 1.85 -3.94 -15.02
N GLU A 135 1.43 -4.37 -13.83
CA GLU A 135 0.14 -5.04 -13.63
C GLU A 135 -1.05 -4.12 -13.95
N TRP A 136 -0.98 -2.86 -13.56
CA TRP A 136 -2.01 -1.87 -13.90
C TRP A 136 -2.08 -1.60 -15.41
N SER A 137 -0.93 -1.42 -16.07
CA SER A 137 -0.86 -1.07 -17.49
C SER A 137 -1.29 -2.20 -18.43
N GLU A 138 -1.11 -3.45 -17.99
CA GLU A 138 -1.48 -4.65 -18.73
C GLU A 138 -2.94 -5.05 -18.50
N GLY A 139 -3.53 -4.64 -17.38
CA GLY A 139 -4.90 -4.95 -17.01
C GLY A 139 -5.12 -6.42 -16.65
N ASP A 140 -4.05 -7.15 -16.32
CA ASP A 140 -4.09 -8.56 -15.94
C ASP A 140 -3.95 -8.71 -14.42
N TYR A 141 -4.97 -9.32 -13.81
CA TYR A 141 -5.09 -9.51 -12.37
C TYR A 141 -5.38 -10.98 -12.02
N SER A 142 -5.17 -11.91 -12.96
CA SER A 142 -5.53 -13.32 -12.79
C SER A 142 -4.87 -13.99 -11.59
N ASP A 143 -3.69 -13.49 -11.21
CA ASP A 143 -2.84 -14.08 -10.18
C ASP A 143 -3.18 -13.57 -8.76
N TRP A 144 -4.19 -12.69 -8.62
CA TRP A 144 -4.54 -12.03 -7.36
C TRP A 144 -5.85 -12.54 -6.73
N ALA A 145 -6.42 -13.62 -7.28
CA ALA A 145 -7.69 -14.21 -6.86
C ALA A 145 -7.52 -15.30 -5.78
#